data_AF-A0A225WAJ0-F1
#
_entry.id   AF-A0A225WAJ0-F1
#
_cell.length_a   1.000
_cell.length_b   1.000
_cell.length_c   1.000
_cell.angle_alpha   90.00
_cell.angle_beta   90.00
_cell.angle_gamma   90.00
#
_symmetry.space_group_name_H-M   'P 1'
#
loop_
_entity.id
_entity.type
_entity.pdbx_description
1 polymer ?
#
loop_
_entity_poly.entity_id
_entity_poly.type
_entity_poly.pdbx_seq_one_letter_code
_entity_poly.pdbx_strand_id
1 'polypeptide(L)' 'MRRILERHRSIFLGDGNAAPAPARGVVCDIDVGEVKPVALRARQIAAPFLVKVFELLKKLLETELIEHSESESL' A
#
# COMPACT_ATOMS: atom_id res chain seq x y z
N MET A 1 28.78 -2.49 -15.78
CA MET A 1 28.00 -2.40 -14.53
C MET A 1 27.65 -0.96 -14.14
N ARG A 2 28.64 -0.12 -13.79
CA ARG A 2 28.41 1.24 -13.24
C ARG A 2 27.52 2.16 -14.12
N ARG A 3 27.77 2.20 -15.44
CA ARG A 3 26.94 2.93 -16.43
C ARG A 3 25.47 2.50 -16.48
N ILE A 4 25.20 1.21 -16.27
CA ILE A 4 23.82 0.67 -16.31
C ILE A 4 23.09 1.13 -15.05
N LEU A 5 23.74 1.04 -13.90
CA LEU A 5 23.18 1.48 -12.62
C LEU A 5 22.88 3.00 -12.61
N GLU A 6 23.78 3.81 -13.16
CA GLU A 6 23.56 5.27 -13.32
C GLU A 6 22.39 5.58 -14.26
N ARG A 7 22.29 4.87 -15.40
CA ARG A 7 21.21 5.06 -16.37
C ARG A 7 19.82 4.76 -15.79
N HIS A 8 19.74 3.78 -14.88
CA HIS A 8 18.48 3.34 -14.28
C HIS A 8 18.27 3.87 -12.85
N ARG A 9 19.06 4.86 -12.41
CA ARG A 9 19.00 5.44 -11.06
C ARG A 9 17.62 5.95 -10.66
N SER A 10 16.83 6.46 -11.61
CA SER A 10 15.47 6.96 -11.36
C SER A 10 14.44 5.86 -11.08
N ILE A 11 14.76 4.60 -11.38
CA ILE A 11 13.91 3.42 -11.13
C ILE A 11 14.27 2.77 -9.80
N PHE A 12 15.52 2.94 -9.35
CA PHE A 12 15.94 2.47 -8.04
C PHE A 12 15.31 3.34 -6.96
N LEU A 13 14.52 2.72 -6.09
CA LEU A 13 13.97 3.40 -4.92
C LEU A 13 15.09 3.80 -3.97
N GLY A 14 15.28 5.11 -3.84
CA GLY A 14 16.33 5.72 -3.02
C GLY A 14 16.03 5.77 -1.52
N ASP A 15 14.86 5.32 -1.09
CA ASP A 15 14.54 5.12 0.32
C ASP A 15 13.42 4.09 0.43
N GLY A 16 13.53 3.14 1.37
CA GLY A 16 12.80 1.86 1.40
C GLY A 16 11.29 1.93 1.65
N ASN A 17 10.66 3.08 1.41
CA ASN A 17 9.24 3.35 1.70
C ASN A 17 8.50 4.11 0.59
N ALA A 18 9.13 4.48 -0.52
CA ALA A 18 8.35 4.99 -1.65
C ALA A 18 7.56 3.81 -2.25
N ALA A 19 6.29 4.00 -2.60
CA ALA A 19 5.63 3.04 -3.47
C ALA A 19 6.18 3.23 -4.89
N PRO A 20 6.30 2.16 -5.68
CA PRO A 20 6.52 2.33 -7.11
C PRO A 20 5.39 3.19 -7.69
N ALA A 21 5.69 3.98 -8.72
CA ALA A 21 4.64 4.64 -9.47
C ALA A 21 3.61 3.58 -9.93
N PRO A 22 2.30 3.88 -9.94
CA PRO A 22 1.28 2.95 -10.40
C PRO A 22 1.68 2.33 -11.74
N ALA A 23 1.56 1.01 -11.84
CA ALA A 23 1.82 0.31 -13.09
C ALA A 23 0.88 0.90 -14.16
N ARG A 24 1.44 1.28 -15.31
CA ARG A 24 0.67 1.95 -16.37
C ARG A 24 -0.45 1.04 -16.87
N GLY A 25 -1.71 1.38 -16.54
CA GLY A 25 -2.89 1.00 -17.32
C GLY A 25 -3.48 -0.39 -17.08
N VAL A 26 -3.14 -1.09 -15.99
CA VAL A 26 -3.77 -2.37 -15.67
C VAL A 26 -4.30 -2.33 -14.23
N VAL A 27 -5.61 -2.43 -14.08
CA VAL A 27 -6.26 -2.72 -12.79
C VAL A 27 -6.08 -4.21 -12.54
N CYS A 28 -5.62 -4.56 -11.34
CA CYS A 28 -5.52 -5.96 -10.93
C CYS A 28 -6.84 -6.38 -10.29
N ASP A 29 -7.59 -7.27 -10.94
CA ASP A 29 -8.77 -7.89 -10.35
C ASP A 29 -8.36 -9.01 -9.38
N ILE A 30 -9.15 -9.19 -8.31
CA ILE A 30 -9.03 -10.31 -7.38
C ILE A 30 -10.24 -11.22 -7.60
N ASP A 31 -10.03 -12.40 -8.20
CA ASP A 31 -11.09 -13.39 -8.36
C ASP A 31 -11.37 -14.09 -7.02
N VAL A 32 -12.58 -13.89 -6.49
CA VAL A 32 -13.06 -14.49 -5.23
C VAL A 32 -14.08 -15.60 -5.47
N GLY A 33 -14.45 -15.89 -6.72
CA GLY A 33 -15.57 -16.77 -7.06
C GLY A 33 -16.87 -16.37 -6.36
N GLU A 34 -17.64 -17.36 -5.90
CA GLU A 34 -18.93 -17.17 -5.22
C GLU A 34 -18.79 -17.15 -3.67
N VAL A 35 -17.64 -16.66 -3.17
CA VAL A 35 -17.36 -16.62 -1.74
C VAL A 35 -17.91 -15.33 -1.13
N LYS A 36 -18.61 -15.46 0.00
CA LYS A 36 -19.12 -14.30 0.75
C LYS A 36 -17.97 -13.49 1.35
N PRO A 37 -18.08 -12.16 1.38
CA PRO A 37 -17.17 -11.30 2.14
C PRO A 37 -17.00 -11.74 3.59
N VAL A 38 -15.81 -11.53 4.15
CA VAL A 38 -15.52 -11.82 5.56
C VAL A 38 -15.31 -10.51 6.31
N ALA A 39 -16.15 -10.26 7.32
CA ALA A 39 -15.97 -9.17 8.25
C ALA A 39 -15.06 -9.59 9.40
N LEU A 40 -13.83 -9.08 9.42
CA LEU A 40 -12.85 -9.34 10.48
C LEU A 40 -12.61 -8.08 11.31
N ARG A 41 -12.81 -8.22 12.63
CA ARG A 41 -12.51 -7.13 13.57
C ARG A 41 -11.02 -6.84 13.59
N ALA A 42 -10.67 -5.55 13.47
CA ALA A 42 -9.30 -5.08 13.60
C ALA A 42 -8.67 -5.55 14.93
N ARG A 43 -7.41 -6.02 14.86
CA ARG A 43 -6.64 -6.41 16.03
C ARG A 43 -6.31 -5.19 16.88
N GLN A 44 -6.36 -5.33 18.21
CA GLN A 44 -5.88 -4.29 19.10
C GLN A 44 -4.37 -4.09 18.93
N ILE A 45 -3.97 -2.83 18.78
CA ILE A 45 -2.57 -2.42 18.65
C ILE A 45 -2.14 -1.83 20.00
N ALA A 46 -0.99 -2.28 20.51
CA ALA A 46 -0.46 -1.74 21.76
C ALA A 46 -0.12 -0.25 21.60
N ALA A 47 -0.38 0.54 22.65
CA ALA A 47 -0.24 2.00 22.62
C ALA A 47 1.09 2.53 22.04
N PRO A 48 2.27 1.93 22.31
CA PRO A 48 3.55 2.40 21.75
C PRO A 48 3.62 2.38 20.21
N PHE A 49 2.79 1.57 19.55
CA PHE A 49 2.81 1.43 18.10
C PHE A 49 1.72 2.24 17.39
N LEU A 50 0.72 2.76 18.13
CA LEU A 50 -0.39 3.50 17.54
C LEU A 50 0.08 4.72 16.75
N VAL A 51 1.03 5.49 17.29
CA VAL A 51 1.58 6.68 16.62
C VAL A 51 2.23 6.30 15.30
N LYS A 52 3.04 5.23 15.28
CA LYS A 52 3.74 4.78 14.07
C LYS A 52 2.77 4.28 12.99
N VAL A 53 1.74 3.53 13.39
CA VAL A 53 0.71 3.04 12.47
C VAL A 53 -0.09 4.21 11.90
N PHE A 54 -0.45 5.19 12.73
CA PHE A 54 -1.14 6.40 12.26
C PHE A 54 -0.30 7.20 11.26
N GLU A 55 0.98 7.43 11.55
CA GLU A 55 1.90 8.11 10.63
C GLU A 55 2.03 7.38 9.28
N LEU A 56 2.08 6.04 9.30
CA LEU A 56 2.11 5.23 8.09
C LEU A 56 0.82 5.39 7.28
N LEU A 57 -0.34 5.22 7.91
CA LEU A 57 -1.65 5.35 7.25
C LEU A 57 -1.83 6.75 6.66
N LYS A 58 -1.41 7.79 7.37
CA LYS A 58 -1.45 9.17 6.88
C LYS A 58 -0.62 9.34 5.61
N LYS A 59 0.62 8.84 5.57
CA LYS A 59 1.47 8.92 4.38
C LYS A 59 0.88 8.16 3.20
N LEU A 60 0.28 6.98 3.44
CA LEU A 60 -0.35 6.19 2.40
C LEU A 60 -1.56 6.91 1.78
N LEU A 61 -2.38 7.58 2.61
CA LEU A 61 -3.49 8.43 2.17
C LEU A 61 -2.99 9.62 1.34
N GLU A 62 -1.94 10.31 1.78
CA GLU A 62 -1.32 11.43 1.04
C GLU A 62 -0.78 11.01 -0.32
N THR A 63 -0.37 9.74 -0.47
CA THR A 63 0.10 9.18 -1.74
C THR A 63 -1.01 8.56 -2.61
N GLU A 64 -2.28 8.62 -2.17
CA GLU A 64 -3.43 8.04 -2.88
C GLU A 64 -3.32 6.53 -3.13
N LEU A 65 -2.51 5.83 -2.33
CA LEU A 65 -2.36 4.37 -2.40
C LEU A 65 -3.49 3.63 -1.69
N ILE A 66 -4.14 4.31 -0.74
CA ILE A 66 -5.31 3.83 -0.01
C ILE A 66 -6.35 4.95 0.03
N GLU A 67 -7.62 4.57 0.19
CA GLU A 67 -8.73 5.50 0.35
C GLU A 67 -9.72 4.99 1.40
N HIS A 68 -10.60 5.88 1.86
CA HIS A 68 -11.72 5.48 2.69
C HIS A 68 -12.76 4.72 1.87
N SER A 69 -13.24 3.60 2.38
CA SER A 69 -14.23 2.76 1.72
C SER A 69 -15.22 2.20 2.73
N GLU A 70 -16.49 2.14 2.32
CA GLU A 70 -17.54 1.40 3.02
C GLU A 70 -17.65 0.02 2.36
N SER A 71 -16.99 -0.98 2.93
CA SER A 71 -16.98 -2.37 2.42
C SER A 71 -17.84 -3.28 3.28
N GLU A 72 -18.55 -4.22 2.64
CA GLU A 72 -19.28 -5.30 3.32
C GLU A 72 -18.35 -6.32 4.02
N SER A 73 -17.03 -6.18 3.83
CA SER A 73 -15.99 -6.99 4.48
C SER A 73 -15.50 -6.41 5.82
N LEU A 74 -16.19 -5.43 6.42
CA LEU A 74 -15.82 -4.78 7.68
C LEU A 74 -16.70 -5.21 8.86
#